data_AF-A0A814GFY2-F1
#
_entry.id   AF-A0A814GFY2-F1
#
_cell.length_a   1.000
_cell.length_b   1.000
_cell.length_c   1.000
_cell.angle_alpha   90.00
_cell.angle_beta   90.00
_cell.angle_gamma   90.00
#
_symmetry.space_group_name_H-M   'P 1'
#
loop_
_entity.id
_entity.type
_entity.pdbx_description
1 polymer ?
#
loop_
_entity_poly.entity_id
_entity_poly.type
_entity_poly.pdbx_seq_one_letter_code
_entity_poly.pdbx_strand_id
1 'polypeptide(L)'
;MIHEYKHVLIEILQISTLTNKEICGLAFNCVKQSDIPMLKWNVTFPDKPKPDPIPPLPPSPSAPTTNVLHLTDLHIDFEYTPGSNAECGRPLCCRSGSPSVLATGAGYWGDYRTCDLPLWTAEAIFNYIARNEEFDIIYFTGDLPPHNIWNQSYEDQLYSLNRITDMLATIFPNKKFYPAVGNHEAYPSDLFPTSNIKSDNISWLYDALANKWINQLGLPNDTRSDISLGAYYTTLIKPGLRLISLNTNYCTQYNYWLFISSNDPLNQLQWLIQWLQYAEDNDEKVHIIGHIPPPSCLAVYSWNYYKIINRYENTVTGQFFGHTHNDEFMIFYDELTMKRPVSVAYVAPSLTSYSSMNPGYRMYSIDMSNTSYVVDHRTNILNLTATNWFNKTVFLEEYSARNAYNMTNLFPNDWNDLVERMQRDIDGSLIERAYQYFTKSFVNGQCDRPCRLNLINCHFKTARSEDTTFCTTEKRH
;
A
#
# COMPACT_ATOMS: atom_id res chain seq x y z
N MET A 1 -19.61 -4.99 14.37
CA MET A 1 -18.29 -5.60 14.71
C MET A 1 -18.45 -6.99 15.32
N ILE A 2 -18.86 -7.18 16.58
CA ILE A 2 -18.99 -8.55 17.14
C ILE A 2 -19.90 -9.43 16.27
N HIS A 3 -21.03 -8.90 15.81
CA HIS A 3 -21.93 -9.62 14.91
C HIS A 3 -21.22 -10.12 13.65
N GLU A 4 -20.51 -9.23 12.95
CA GLU A 4 -19.79 -9.53 11.70
C GLU A 4 -18.72 -10.62 11.89
N TYR A 5 -17.86 -10.51 12.90
CA TYR A 5 -16.68 -11.38 13.03
C TYR A 5 -16.90 -12.63 13.88
N LYS A 6 -18.02 -12.73 14.63
CA LYS A 6 -18.23 -13.80 15.62
C LYS A 6 -18.12 -15.20 15.02
N HIS A 7 -18.67 -15.42 13.83
CA HIS A 7 -18.70 -16.75 13.22
C HIS A 7 -17.29 -17.23 12.86
N VAL A 8 -16.49 -16.37 12.21
CA VAL A 8 -15.08 -16.66 11.88
C VAL A 8 -14.24 -16.87 13.13
N LEU A 9 -14.39 -16.01 14.14
CA LEU A 9 -13.62 -16.16 15.39
C LEU A 9 -13.96 -17.46 16.13
N ILE A 10 -15.22 -17.88 16.16
CA ILE A 10 -15.61 -19.16 16.76
C ILE A 10 -14.98 -20.32 15.99
N GLU A 11 -15.01 -20.27 14.66
CA GLU A 11 -14.43 -21.31 13.82
C GLU A 11 -12.91 -21.42 14.01
N ILE A 12 -12.20 -20.30 14.02
CA ILE A 12 -10.76 -20.26 14.28
C ILE A 12 -10.46 -20.89 15.64
N LEU A 13 -11.20 -20.54 16.69
CA LEU A 13 -11.00 -21.12 18.02
C LEU A 13 -11.32 -22.61 18.09
N GLN A 14 -12.14 -23.14 17.17
CA GLN A 14 -12.46 -24.57 17.09
C GLN A 14 -11.44 -25.37 16.28
N ILE A 15 -10.88 -24.78 15.22
CA ILE A 15 -10.05 -25.49 14.24
C ILE A 15 -8.56 -25.23 14.43
N SER A 16 -8.19 -24.02 14.86
CA SER A 16 -6.78 -23.65 15.01
C SER A 16 -6.10 -24.54 16.05
N THR A 17 -4.89 -24.98 15.74
CA THR A 17 -4.04 -25.75 16.64
C THR A 17 -3.17 -24.85 17.54
N LEU A 18 -3.34 -23.53 17.44
CA LEU A 18 -2.57 -22.57 18.21
C LEU A 18 -2.96 -22.57 19.68
N THR A 19 -1.96 -22.47 20.53
CA THR A 19 -2.10 -22.24 21.97
C THR A 19 -2.58 -20.82 22.24
N ASN A 20 -3.15 -20.59 23.43
CA ASN A 20 -3.54 -19.25 23.87
C ASN A 20 -2.41 -18.22 23.76
N LYS A 21 -1.16 -18.63 24.04
CA LYS A 21 0.02 -17.75 23.95
C LYS A 21 0.31 -17.35 22.51
N GLU A 22 0.16 -18.26 21.55
CA GLU A 22 0.39 -18.00 20.13
C GLU A 22 -0.73 -17.15 19.53
N ILE A 23 -1.99 -17.43 19.86
CA ILE A 23 -3.13 -16.57 19.49
C ILE A 23 -2.93 -15.15 20.03
N CYS A 24 -2.48 -15.01 21.28
CA CYS A 24 -2.14 -13.72 21.88
C CYS A 24 -0.99 -13.03 21.12
N GLY A 25 0.02 -13.79 20.68
CA GLY A 25 1.11 -13.30 19.84
C GLY A 25 0.63 -12.74 18.51
N LEU A 26 -0.22 -13.47 17.78
CA LEU A 26 -0.73 -13.05 16.47
C LEU A 26 -1.77 -11.93 16.55
N ALA A 27 -2.69 -11.98 17.51
CA ALA A 27 -3.79 -11.00 17.58
C ALA A 27 -3.43 -9.74 18.36
N PHE A 28 -2.51 -9.84 19.33
CA PHE A 28 -2.27 -8.79 20.34
C PHE A 28 -0.79 -8.55 20.62
N ASN A 29 0.13 -9.15 19.87
CA ASN A 29 1.58 -8.99 20.03
C ASN A 29 2.10 -9.31 21.45
N CYS A 30 1.47 -10.25 22.16
CA CYS A 30 1.89 -10.64 23.51
C CYS A 30 3.27 -11.33 23.55
N VAL A 31 3.69 -11.88 22.42
CA VAL A 31 4.98 -12.54 22.19
C VAL A 31 5.44 -12.23 20.77
N LYS A 32 6.75 -12.36 20.51
CA LYS A 32 7.27 -12.20 19.15
C LYS A 32 6.72 -13.28 18.24
N GLN A 33 6.30 -12.89 17.05
CA GLN A 33 5.84 -13.79 16.00
C GLN A 33 6.94 -14.78 15.59
N SER A 34 8.21 -14.36 15.64
CA SER A 34 9.37 -15.24 15.41
C SER A 34 9.43 -16.47 16.34
N ASP A 35 8.80 -16.39 17.52
CA ASP A 35 8.80 -17.46 18.51
C ASP A 35 7.68 -18.49 18.25
N ILE A 36 6.72 -18.19 17.37
CA ILE A 36 5.55 -19.03 17.06
C ILE A 36 5.96 -20.13 16.08
N PRO A 37 5.88 -21.43 16.45
CA PRO A 37 6.23 -22.56 15.60
C PRO A 37 5.51 -22.61 14.25
N MET A 38 4.22 -22.28 14.19
CA MET A 38 3.45 -22.26 12.93
C MET A 38 4.03 -21.25 11.91
N LEU A 39 4.68 -20.19 12.39
CA LEU A 39 5.32 -19.18 11.56
C LEU A 39 6.77 -19.53 11.19
N LYS A 40 7.19 -20.80 11.32
CA LYS A 40 8.55 -21.25 10.95
C LYS A 40 8.54 -21.98 9.62
N TRP A 41 8.23 -21.25 8.54
CA TRP A 41 8.30 -21.75 7.18
C TRP A 41 9.21 -20.88 6.31
N ASN A 42 9.74 -21.48 5.23
CA ASN A 42 10.54 -20.78 4.24
C ASN A 42 10.08 -21.18 2.84
N VAL A 43 10.25 -20.26 1.90
CA VAL A 43 10.09 -20.51 0.47
C VAL A 43 11.28 -21.26 -0.11
N THR A 44 11.08 -21.90 -1.27
CA THR A 44 12.16 -22.60 -1.99
C THR A 44 12.55 -21.83 -3.24
N PHE A 45 13.85 -21.57 -3.38
CA PHE A 45 14.43 -20.95 -4.57
C PHE A 45 14.87 -22.01 -5.58
N PRO A 46 14.84 -21.71 -6.89
CA PRO A 46 15.47 -22.55 -7.90
C PRO A 46 16.98 -22.67 -7.66
N ASP A 47 17.59 -23.76 -8.13
CA ASP A 47 19.04 -24.01 -8.02
C ASP A 47 19.91 -23.06 -8.88
N LYS A 48 19.31 -22.05 -9.53
CA LYS A 48 20.02 -21.08 -10.35
C LYS A 48 20.81 -20.10 -9.47
N PRO A 49 22.13 -19.97 -9.66
CA PRO A 49 22.95 -19.04 -8.88
C PRO A 49 22.43 -17.60 -9.01
N LYS A 50 22.45 -16.86 -7.90
CA LYS A 50 22.20 -15.42 -7.92
C LYS A 50 23.30 -14.73 -8.76
N PRO A 51 22.96 -13.98 -9.82
CA PRO A 51 23.95 -13.22 -10.57
C PRO A 51 24.57 -12.11 -9.71
N ASP A 52 25.77 -11.66 -10.08
CA ASP A 52 26.44 -10.55 -9.39
C ASP A 52 25.55 -9.28 -9.43
N PRO A 53 25.46 -8.51 -8.34
CA PRO A 53 24.68 -7.27 -8.33
C PRO A 53 25.16 -6.28 -9.40
N ILE A 54 24.22 -5.73 -10.18
CA ILE A 54 24.49 -4.74 -11.23
C ILE A 54 23.89 -3.40 -10.79
N PRO A 55 24.72 -2.44 -10.36
CA PRO A 55 24.23 -1.11 -10.00
C PRO A 55 23.51 -0.45 -11.18
N PRO A 56 22.34 0.15 -10.98
CA PRO A 56 21.66 0.85 -12.05
C PRO A 56 22.44 2.10 -12.47
N LEU A 57 22.47 2.38 -13.77
CA LEU A 57 23.07 3.58 -14.32
C LEU A 57 21.99 4.62 -14.60
N PRO A 58 22.20 5.91 -14.25
CA PRO A 58 21.25 6.96 -14.59
C PRO A 58 20.94 6.97 -16.09
N PRO A 59 19.66 7.06 -16.48
CA PRO A 59 19.32 7.20 -17.89
C PRO A 59 19.84 8.54 -18.45
N SER A 60 20.03 8.61 -19.77
CA SER A 60 20.32 9.87 -20.45
C SER A 60 19.25 10.92 -20.13
N PRO A 61 19.57 12.22 -20.02
CA PRO A 61 18.56 13.28 -19.85
C PRO A 61 17.47 13.30 -20.93
N SER A 62 17.76 12.74 -22.11
CA SER A 62 16.82 12.61 -23.23
C SER A 62 16.15 11.24 -23.32
N ALA A 63 16.36 10.36 -22.33
CA ALA A 63 15.78 9.02 -22.34
C ALA A 63 14.25 9.10 -22.22
N PRO A 64 13.50 8.27 -22.95
CA PRO A 64 12.05 8.22 -22.83
C PRO A 64 11.63 7.78 -21.42
N THR A 65 10.69 8.52 -20.85
CA THR A 65 10.03 8.18 -19.58
C THR A 65 8.55 7.95 -19.81
N THR A 66 7.95 7.12 -18.96
CA THR A 66 6.49 7.00 -18.84
C THR A 66 6.03 7.53 -17.50
N ASN A 67 4.94 8.26 -17.50
CA ASN A 67 4.32 8.76 -16.28
C ASN A 67 3.26 7.76 -15.80
N VAL A 68 3.32 7.40 -14.52
CA VAL A 68 2.45 6.43 -13.87
C VAL A 68 1.70 7.10 -12.74
N LEU A 69 0.38 7.18 -12.87
CA LEU A 69 -0.48 7.60 -11.78
C LEU A 69 -0.62 6.44 -10.78
N HIS A 70 -0.42 6.71 -9.49
CA HIS A 70 -0.68 5.74 -8.43
C HIS A 70 -1.85 6.22 -7.58
N LEU A 71 -2.95 5.49 -7.68
CA LEU A 71 -4.15 5.65 -6.87
C LEU A 71 -4.20 4.54 -5.81
N THR A 72 -4.48 4.91 -4.56
CA THR A 72 -4.54 3.97 -3.45
C THR A 72 -5.44 4.52 -2.35
N ASP A 73 -6.05 3.63 -1.57
CA ASP A 73 -6.76 3.96 -0.33
C ASP A 73 -7.82 5.04 -0.59
N LEU A 74 -8.75 4.72 -1.50
CA LEU A 74 -9.77 5.67 -1.97
C LEU A 74 -10.80 5.93 -0.88
N HIS A 75 -11.23 4.85 -0.20
CA HIS A 75 -12.26 4.82 0.84
C HIS A 75 -13.38 5.85 0.60
N ILE A 76 -14.13 5.63 -0.46
CA ILE A 76 -15.22 6.54 -0.83
C ILE A 76 -16.45 6.18 0.00
N ASP A 77 -16.86 7.10 0.87
CA ASP A 77 -18.06 6.94 1.69
C ASP A 77 -19.29 7.52 1.01
N PHE A 78 -20.11 6.63 0.46
CA PHE A 78 -21.38 6.97 -0.18
C PHE A 78 -22.44 7.48 0.80
N GLU A 79 -22.25 7.35 2.11
CA GLU A 79 -23.13 7.90 3.15
C GLU A 79 -22.56 9.15 3.83
N TYR A 80 -21.42 9.68 3.36
CA TYR A 80 -20.86 10.91 3.91
C TYR A 80 -21.88 12.05 3.83
N THR A 81 -22.14 12.70 4.96
CA THR A 81 -23.17 13.75 5.09
C THR A 81 -22.55 15.03 5.65
N PRO A 82 -22.45 16.11 4.86
CA PRO A 82 -21.95 17.40 5.31
C PRO A 82 -22.72 17.94 6.53
N GLY A 83 -21.99 18.56 7.46
CA GLY A 83 -22.55 19.12 8.69
C GLY A 83 -22.95 18.09 9.75
N SER A 84 -22.82 16.78 9.47
CA SER A 84 -23.08 15.72 10.44
C SER A 84 -22.02 15.67 11.55
N ASN A 85 -22.24 14.82 12.56
CA ASN A 85 -21.28 14.68 13.64
C ASN A 85 -19.97 14.00 13.18
N ALA A 86 -18.89 14.77 13.18
CA ALA A 86 -17.54 14.30 12.88
C ALA A 86 -16.75 13.85 14.13
N GLU A 87 -17.32 14.02 15.33
CA GLU A 87 -16.77 13.57 16.63
C GLU A 87 -17.76 12.62 17.29
N CYS A 88 -18.04 11.50 16.61
CA CYS A 88 -19.06 10.56 17.00
C CYS A 88 -18.59 9.45 17.96
N GLY A 89 -17.30 9.40 18.29
CA GLY A 89 -16.69 8.38 19.15
C GLY A 89 -16.69 6.97 18.54
N ARG A 90 -16.86 6.85 17.22
CA ARG A 90 -16.79 5.60 16.46
C ARG A 90 -15.56 5.60 15.54
N PRO A 91 -15.14 4.42 15.04
CA PRO A 91 -14.01 4.35 14.12
C PRO A 91 -14.22 5.17 12.84
N LEU A 92 -15.46 5.33 12.35
CA LEU A 92 -15.82 6.22 11.24
C LEU A 92 -17.02 7.12 11.61
N CYS A 93 -16.89 8.42 11.34
CA CYS A 93 -17.87 9.48 11.60
C CYS A 93 -18.26 10.19 10.29
N CYS A 94 -18.82 11.41 10.36
CA CYS A 94 -19.24 12.21 9.20
C CYS A 94 -20.39 11.62 8.35
N ARG A 95 -21.16 10.67 8.88
CA ARG A 95 -22.30 10.03 8.18
C ARG A 95 -23.67 10.46 8.69
N SER A 96 -23.81 10.65 9.99
CA SER A 96 -25.11 10.92 10.63
C SER A 96 -24.95 11.60 12.00
N GLY A 97 -26.08 11.99 12.59
CA GLY A 97 -26.13 12.69 13.87
C GLY A 97 -25.81 14.18 13.75
N SER A 98 -26.15 14.94 14.79
CA SER A 98 -25.86 16.37 14.88
C SER A 98 -24.58 16.62 15.68
N PRO A 99 -23.72 17.56 15.27
CA PRO A 99 -22.57 17.96 16.07
C PRO A 99 -23.04 18.66 17.36
N SER A 100 -22.21 18.62 18.39
CA SER A 100 -22.48 19.32 19.66
C SER A 100 -22.54 20.84 19.50
N VAL A 101 -21.77 21.37 18.56
CA VAL A 101 -21.77 22.77 18.13
C VAL A 101 -21.96 22.79 16.62
N LEU A 102 -22.95 23.54 16.11
CA LEU A 102 -23.28 23.51 14.66
C LEU A 102 -22.07 23.81 13.75
N ALA A 103 -21.17 24.70 14.19
CA ALA A 103 -19.96 25.07 13.45
C ALA A 103 -18.89 23.96 13.40
N THR A 104 -19.01 22.89 14.20
CA THR A 104 -18.05 21.77 14.24
C THR A 104 -18.51 20.54 13.44
N GLY A 105 -19.59 20.67 12.68
CA GLY A 105 -20.07 19.63 11.77
C GLY A 105 -19.03 19.26 10.70
N ALA A 106 -19.21 18.10 10.08
CA ALA A 106 -18.34 17.59 9.01
C ALA A 106 -18.22 18.59 7.86
N GLY A 107 -17.00 18.81 7.36
CA GLY A 107 -16.77 19.65 6.17
C GLY A 107 -17.52 19.15 4.93
N TYR A 108 -17.79 20.02 3.96
CA TYR A 108 -18.48 19.61 2.73
C TYR A 108 -17.58 18.73 1.84
N TRP A 109 -16.30 19.05 1.75
CA TRP A 109 -15.34 18.35 0.88
C TRP A 109 -14.60 17.20 1.59
N GLY A 110 -14.97 16.87 2.82
CA GLY A 110 -14.23 15.96 3.70
C GLY A 110 -13.85 16.63 5.02
N ASP A 111 -13.29 15.84 5.94
CA ASP A 111 -12.95 16.28 7.30
C ASP A 111 -11.68 15.59 7.81
N TYR A 112 -10.86 16.29 8.61
CA TYR A 112 -9.60 15.76 9.16
C TYR A 112 -9.78 14.83 10.35
N ARG A 113 -10.99 14.65 10.87
CA ARG A 113 -11.27 13.69 11.95
C ARG A 113 -11.33 12.26 11.40
N THR A 114 -12.00 11.34 12.09
CA THR A 114 -12.16 9.95 11.66
C THR A 114 -13.24 9.85 10.59
N CYS A 115 -12.97 10.40 9.41
CA CYS A 115 -13.90 10.48 8.29
C CYS A 115 -13.25 10.11 6.97
N ASP A 116 -14.00 9.36 6.17
CA ASP A 116 -13.65 8.98 4.80
C ASP A 116 -14.13 10.02 3.79
N LEU A 117 -13.79 9.81 2.52
CA LEU A 117 -13.95 10.82 1.48
C LEU A 117 -15.35 10.76 0.86
N PRO A 118 -16.09 11.89 0.75
CA PRO A 118 -17.34 11.90 0.01
C PRO A 118 -17.12 11.72 -1.50
N LEU A 119 -18.09 11.07 -2.16
CA LEU A 119 -18.06 10.78 -3.60
C LEU A 119 -17.71 12.00 -4.46
N TRP A 120 -18.35 13.16 -4.23
CA TRP A 120 -18.10 14.35 -5.05
C TRP A 120 -16.68 14.91 -4.90
N THR A 121 -16.01 14.66 -3.78
CA THR A 121 -14.61 15.07 -3.62
C THR A 121 -13.69 14.13 -4.37
N ALA A 122 -13.92 12.82 -4.30
CA ALA A 122 -13.20 11.85 -5.11
C ALA A 122 -13.36 12.15 -6.61
N GLU A 123 -14.59 12.36 -7.08
CA GLU A 123 -14.88 12.78 -8.46
C GLU A 123 -14.14 14.07 -8.83
N ALA A 124 -14.09 15.06 -7.94
CA ALA A 124 -13.39 16.31 -8.23
C ALA A 124 -11.87 16.12 -8.34
N ILE A 125 -11.27 15.25 -7.51
CA ILE A 125 -9.85 14.88 -7.59
C ILE A 125 -9.59 14.17 -8.92
N PHE A 126 -10.37 13.14 -9.28
CA PHE A 126 -10.17 12.40 -10.52
C PHE A 126 -10.35 13.28 -11.76
N ASN A 127 -11.37 14.16 -11.77
CA ASN A 127 -11.55 15.13 -12.84
C ASN A 127 -10.41 16.15 -12.93
N TYR A 128 -9.83 16.55 -11.81
CA TYR A 128 -8.64 17.40 -11.81
C TYR A 128 -7.46 16.68 -12.45
N ILE A 129 -7.19 15.43 -12.04
CA ILE A 129 -6.13 14.60 -12.62
C ILE A 129 -6.32 14.47 -14.13
N ALA A 130 -7.51 14.09 -14.59
CA ALA A 130 -7.79 13.88 -16.01
C ALA A 130 -7.59 15.14 -16.89
N ARG A 131 -7.66 16.33 -16.30
CA ARG A 131 -7.55 17.61 -17.02
C ARG A 131 -6.17 18.24 -16.96
N ASN A 132 -5.40 17.96 -15.91
CA ASN A 132 -4.17 18.69 -15.60
C ASN A 132 -2.92 17.80 -15.57
N GLU A 133 -3.08 16.48 -15.54
CA GLU A 133 -1.96 15.54 -15.46
C GLU A 133 -1.86 14.67 -16.72
N GLU A 134 -0.63 14.44 -17.17
CA GLU A 134 -0.32 13.56 -18.29
C GLU A 134 0.34 12.28 -17.78
N PHE A 135 -0.31 11.13 -18.01
CA PHE A 135 0.15 9.82 -17.57
C PHE A 135 -0.30 8.71 -18.52
N ASP A 136 0.47 7.64 -18.62
CA ASP A 136 0.23 6.57 -19.61
C ASP A 136 -0.56 5.39 -19.00
N ILE A 137 -0.24 5.06 -17.75
CA ILE A 137 -0.79 3.89 -17.03
C ILE A 137 -1.10 4.25 -15.58
N ILE A 138 -1.91 3.41 -14.93
CA ILE A 138 -2.35 3.62 -13.54
C ILE A 138 -1.98 2.39 -12.71
N TYR A 139 -1.24 2.58 -11.61
CA TYR A 139 -1.15 1.61 -10.52
C TYR A 139 -2.28 1.88 -9.53
N PHE A 140 -3.08 0.87 -9.23
CA PHE A 140 -4.30 1.04 -8.45
C PHE A 140 -4.38 0.05 -7.29
N THR A 141 -3.83 0.41 -6.13
CA THR A 141 -3.54 -0.54 -5.06
C THR A 141 -4.66 -0.68 -4.02
N GLY A 142 -5.92 -0.68 -4.45
CA GLY A 142 -7.06 -1.12 -3.61
C GLY A 142 -7.53 -0.13 -2.54
N ASP A 143 -8.32 -0.67 -1.61
CA ASP A 143 -9.05 0.00 -0.53
C ASP A 143 -10.11 0.99 -1.04
N LEU A 144 -11.16 0.39 -1.62
CA LEU A 144 -12.32 1.07 -2.19
C LEU A 144 -13.38 1.43 -1.15
N PRO A 145 -13.84 0.49 -0.30
CA PRO A 145 -14.95 0.73 0.62
C PRO A 145 -14.49 1.51 1.86
N PRO A 146 -15.40 2.25 2.53
CA PRO A 146 -15.04 3.06 3.70
C PRO A 146 -14.81 2.21 4.97
N HIS A 147 -14.37 2.84 6.05
CA HIS A 147 -14.02 2.24 7.34
C HIS A 147 -15.24 1.89 8.22
N ASN A 148 -16.45 1.78 7.67
CA ASN A 148 -17.66 1.38 8.38
C ASN A 148 -17.75 -0.15 8.62
N ILE A 149 -16.63 -0.80 8.97
CA ILE A 149 -16.46 -2.26 9.06
C ILE A 149 -17.43 -2.99 10.02
N TRP A 150 -18.19 -2.23 10.81
CA TRP A 150 -19.22 -2.77 11.70
C TRP A 150 -20.61 -2.84 11.07
N ASN A 151 -20.79 -2.30 9.87
CA ASN A 151 -22.06 -2.17 9.15
C ASN A 151 -21.79 -2.18 7.64
N GLN A 152 -21.39 -3.35 7.14
CA GLN A 152 -21.13 -3.64 5.73
C GLN A 152 -21.83 -4.97 5.38
N SER A 153 -21.91 -5.26 4.09
CA SER A 153 -22.46 -6.51 3.54
C SER A 153 -21.74 -6.84 2.22
N TYR A 154 -21.87 -8.07 1.73
CA TYR A 154 -21.36 -8.45 0.41
C TYR A 154 -21.83 -7.50 -0.69
N GLU A 155 -23.09 -7.07 -0.62
CA GLU A 155 -23.71 -6.14 -1.55
C GLU A 155 -23.06 -4.75 -1.49
N ASP A 156 -22.71 -4.25 -0.30
CA ASP A 156 -22.04 -2.95 -0.13
C ASP A 156 -20.63 -2.96 -0.72
N GLN A 157 -19.90 -4.07 -0.56
CA GLN A 157 -18.57 -4.26 -1.14
C GLN A 157 -18.63 -4.27 -2.67
N LEU A 158 -19.55 -5.08 -3.23
CA LEU A 158 -19.76 -5.14 -4.67
C LEU A 158 -20.28 -3.81 -5.23
N TYR A 159 -21.13 -3.10 -4.49
CA TYR A 159 -21.57 -1.75 -4.86
C TYR A 159 -20.39 -0.80 -4.97
N SER A 160 -19.53 -0.75 -3.93
CA SER A 160 -18.34 0.09 -3.92
C SER A 160 -17.39 -0.24 -5.06
N LEU A 161 -17.05 -1.52 -5.24
CA LEU A 161 -16.22 -2.00 -6.35
C LEU A 161 -16.79 -1.56 -7.71
N ASN A 162 -18.08 -1.79 -7.93
CA ASN A 162 -18.73 -1.48 -9.20
C ASN A 162 -18.73 0.03 -9.47
N ARG A 163 -19.23 0.83 -8.52
CA ARG A 163 -19.41 2.27 -8.70
C ARG A 163 -18.09 3.00 -8.89
N ILE A 164 -17.09 2.66 -8.09
CA ILE A 164 -15.78 3.32 -8.15
C ILE A 164 -15.03 2.91 -9.42
N THR A 165 -15.04 1.62 -9.78
CA THR A 165 -14.39 1.16 -11.01
C THR A 165 -15.04 1.77 -12.25
N ASP A 166 -16.38 1.83 -12.31
CA ASP A 166 -17.09 2.40 -13.46
C ASP A 166 -16.85 3.92 -13.57
N MET A 167 -16.77 4.63 -12.44
CA MET A 167 -16.39 6.03 -12.39
C MET A 167 -14.96 6.25 -12.90
N LEU A 168 -13.98 5.48 -12.42
CA LEU A 168 -12.59 5.57 -12.85
C LEU A 168 -12.43 5.28 -14.34
N ALA A 169 -13.09 4.23 -14.85
CA ALA A 169 -13.07 3.89 -16.28
C ALA A 169 -13.70 4.99 -17.14
N THR A 170 -14.71 5.69 -16.61
CA THR A 170 -15.36 6.82 -17.30
C THR A 170 -14.48 8.07 -17.33
N ILE A 171 -13.82 8.40 -16.21
CA ILE A 171 -13.00 9.61 -16.09
C ILE A 171 -11.63 9.46 -16.78
N PHE A 172 -11.07 8.24 -16.78
CA PHE A 172 -9.78 7.93 -17.38
C PHE A 172 -9.95 6.98 -18.58
N PRO A 173 -10.70 7.38 -19.63
CA PRO A 173 -10.95 6.52 -20.76
C PRO A 173 -9.63 6.20 -21.47
N ASN A 174 -9.48 4.97 -21.95
CA ASN A 174 -8.30 4.48 -22.66
C ASN A 174 -7.00 4.41 -21.83
N LYS A 175 -7.06 4.62 -20.51
CA LYS A 175 -5.91 4.36 -19.62
C LYS A 175 -5.92 2.89 -19.22
N LYS A 176 -4.72 2.29 -19.18
CA LYS A 176 -4.55 0.92 -18.70
C LYS A 176 -4.33 0.95 -17.20
N PHE A 177 -5.17 0.24 -16.46
CA PHE A 177 -5.05 0.11 -15.02
C PHE A 177 -4.39 -1.21 -14.67
N TYR A 178 -3.62 -1.16 -13.60
CA TYR A 178 -2.97 -2.29 -12.99
C TYR A 178 -3.37 -2.33 -11.50
N PRO A 179 -4.48 -3.03 -11.19
CA PRO A 179 -4.99 -3.06 -9.83
C PRO A 179 -4.28 -4.07 -8.92
N ALA A 180 -4.29 -3.80 -7.62
CA ALA A 180 -4.09 -4.77 -6.56
C ALA A 180 -5.30 -4.72 -5.61
N VAL A 181 -5.60 -5.83 -4.95
CA VAL A 181 -6.68 -5.90 -3.95
C VAL A 181 -6.17 -5.36 -2.61
N GLY A 182 -6.96 -4.52 -1.97
CA GLY A 182 -6.73 -4.03 -0.62
C GLY A 182 -7.41 -4.89 0.45
N ASN A 183 -7.34 -4.47 1.71
CA ASN A 183 -7.89 -5.25 2.82
C ASN A 183 -9.36 -4.92 3.09
N HIS A 184 -9.84 -3.77 2.66
CA HIS A 184 -11.23 -3.37 2.80
C HIS A 184 -12.18 -3.91 1.72
N GLU A 185 -11.71 -4.60 0.68
CA GLU A 185 -12.59 -5.17 -0.36
C GLU A 185 -13.43 -6.35 0.12
N ALA A 186 -12.90 -7.19 1.02
CA ALA A 186 -13.61 -8.34 1.55
C ALA A 186 -14.68 -7.94 2.58
N TYR A 187 -15.62 -8.85 2.81
CA TYR A 187 -16.59 -8.75 3.90
C TYR A 187 -16.67 -10.07 4.66
N PRO A 188 -16.49 -10.05 6.00
CA PRO A 188 -15.97 -8.93 6.80
C PRO A 188 -14.57 -8.45 6.33
N SER A 189 -14.23 -7.18 6.62
CA SER A 189 -12.92 -6.59 6.27
C SER A 189 -11.75 -7.48 6.70
N ASP A 190 -10.66 -7.45 5.95
CA ASP A 190 -9.42 -8.23 6.18
C ASP A 190 -9.55 -9.77 6.02
N LEU A 191 -10.76 -10.32 5.94
CA LEU A 191 -10.96 -11.77 5.94
C LEU A 191 -10.88 -12.36 4.52
N PHE A 192 -9.69 -12.84 4.17
CA PHE A 192 -9.42 -13.53 2.92
C PHE A 192 -9.11 -15.00 3.18
N PRO A 193 -10.07 -15.92 2.99
CA PRO A 193 -9.87 -17.34 3.26
C PRO A 193 -8.81 -17.96 2.34
N THR A 194 -8.19 -19.02 2.83
CA THR A 194 -7.26 -19.87 2.08
C THR A 194 -7.98 -21.12 1.56
N SER A 195 -7.36 -21.88 0.66
CA SER A 195 -7.96 -23.08 0.06
C SER A 195 -8.42 -24.16 1.05
N ASN A 196 -7.90 -24.14 2.29
CA ASN A 196 -8.29 -25.09 3.34
C ASN A 196 -9.57 -24.69 4.07
N ILE A 197 -10.04 -23.46 3.89
CA ILE A 197 -11.23 -22.91 4.55
C ILE A 197 -12.42 -23.07 3.60
N LYS A 198 -13.37 -23.94 3.98
CA LYS A 198 -14.55 -24.28 3.15
C LYS A 198 -15.81 -23.54 3.58
N SER A 199 -15.81 -22.98 4.78
CA SER A 199 -16.91 -22.26 5.42
C SER A 199 -17.11 -20.87 4.85
N ASP A 200 -16.04 -20.27 4.31
CA ASP A 200 -16.02 -18.95 3.71
C ASP A 200 -15.49 -19.05 2.28
N ASN A 201 -16.33 -18.66 1.32
CA ASN A 201 -16.01 -18.71 -0.10
C ASN A 201 -15.86 -17.29 -0.65
N ILE A 202 -14.62 -16.88 -0.89
CA ILE A 202 -14.27 -15.55 -1.41
C ILE A 202 -14.53 -15.39 -2.92
N SER A 203 -15.03 -16.42 -3.62
CA SER A 203 -15.21 -16.37 -5.08
C SER A 203 -16.14 -15.23 -5.53
N TRP A 204 -17.13 -14.85 -4.71
CA TRP A 204 -18.01 -13.71 -5.01
C TRP A 204 -17.22 -12.42 -5.28
N LEU A 205 -16.12 -12.20 -4.54
CA LEU A 205 -15.25 -11.05 -4.70
C LEU A 205 -14.27 -11.27 -5.84
N TYR A 206 -13.56 -12.41 -5.87
CA TYR A 206 -12.53 -12.66 -6.88
C TYR A 206 -13.09 -12.70 -8.30
N ASP A 207 -14.30 -13.25 -8.48
CA ASP A 207 -14.97 -13.24 -9.79
C ASP A 207 -15.41 -11.82 -10.17
N ALA A 208 -15.87 -11.01 -9.21
CA ALA A 208 -16.22 -9.62 -9.45
C ALA A 208 -14.98 -8.78 -9.81
N LEU A 209 -13.86 -8.96 -9.10
CA LEU A 209 -12.57 -8.34 -9.40
C LEU A 209 -12.08 -8.75 -10.80
N ALA A 210 -12.04 -10.06 -11.11
CA ALA A 210 -11.62 -10.54 -12.42
C ALA A 210 -12.48 -9.93 -13.55
N ASN A 211 -13.80 -9.86 -13.35
CA ASN A 211 -14.70 -9.25 -14.32
C ASN A 211 -14.43 -7.75 -14.50
N LYS A 212 -14.32 -6.99 -13.41
CA LYS A 212 -14.07 -5.55 -13.46
C LYS A 212 -12.69 -5.20 -14.01
N TRP A 213 -11.67 -5.90 -13.54
CA TRP A 213 -10.29 -5.64 -13.93
C TRP A 213 -10.02 -5.97 -15.39
N ILE A 214 -10.62 -7.04 -15.92
CA ILE A 214 -10.45 -7.43 -17.33
C ILE A 214 -11.36 -6.60 -18.23
N ASN A 215 -12.66 -6.57 -17.95
CA ASN A 215 -13.65 -6.05 -18.91
C ASN A 215 -13.76 -4.52 -18.88
N GLN A 216 -13.50 -3.86 -17.74
CA GLN A 216 -13.61 -2.41 -17.60
C GLN A 216 -12.26 -1.71 -17.53
N LEU A 217 -11.28 -2.32 -16.85
CA LEU A 217 -9.97 -1.71 -16.60
C LEU A 217 -8.86 -2.15 -17.57
N GLY A 218 -9.16 -3.13 -18.44
CA GLY A 218 -8.30 -3.51 -19.57
C GLY A 218 -7.14 -4.46 -19.23
N LEU A 219 -7.25 -5.25 -18.16
CA LEU A 219 -6.31 -6.35 -17.95
C LEU A 219 -6.49 -7.43 -19.04
N PRO A 220 -5.39 -8.05 -19.51
CA PRO A 220 -5.45 -9.18 -20.42
C PRO A 220 -6.23 -10.37 -19.84
N ASN A 221 -7.01 -11.08 -20.68
CA ASN A 221 -7.89 -12.16 -20.21
C ASN A 221 -7.13 -13.39 -19.68
N ASP A 222 -5.87 -13.57 -20.04
CA ASP A 222 -5.00 -14.62 -19.49
C ASP A 222 -4.68 -14.41 -18.00
N THR A 223 -4.87 -13.21 -17.45
CA THR A 223 -4.75 -12.95 -16.00
C THR A 223 -5.89 -13.56 -15.18
N ARG A 224 -7.00 -13.96 -15.81
CA ARG A 224 -8.23 -14.39 -15.13
C ARG A 224 -8.03 -15.56 -14.16
N SER A 225 -7.24 -16.56 -14.55
CA SER A 225 -7.05 -17.77 -13.73
C SER A 225 -6.41 -17.42 -12.38
N ASP A 226 -5.39 -16.56 -12.40
CA ASP A 226 -4.65 -16.18 -11.20
C ASP A 226 -5.50 -15.24 -10.33
N ILE A 227 -6.25 -14.31 -10.95
CA ILE A 227 -7.18 -13.43 -10.23
C ILE A 227 -8.28 -14.24 -9.54
N SER A 228 -8.91 -15.18 -10.24
CA SER A 228 -9.95 -16.04 -9.66
C SER A 228 -9.39 -17.00 -8.59
N LEU A 229 -8.11 -17.35 -8.65
CA LEU A 229 -7.46 -18.20 -7.64
C LEU A 229 -7.18 -17.44 -6.34
N GLY A 230 -6.62 -16.22 -6.43
CA GLY A 230 -6.11 -15.53 -5.25
C GLY A 230 -6.03 -14.01 -5.36
N ALA A 231 -6.68 -13.39 -6.35
CA ALA A 231 -6.62 -11.96 -6.63
C ALA A 231 -5.20 -11.38 -6.80
N TYR A 232 -4.26 -12.22 -7.26
CA TYR A 232 -2.92 -11.83 -7.71
C TYR A 232 -2.77 -12.19 -9.18
N TYR A 233 -1.87 -11.54 -9.91
CA TYR A 233 -1.62 -11.82 -11.33
C TYR A 233 -0.30 -11.21 -11.82
N THR A 234 0.14 -11.61 -13.00
CA THR A 234 1.23 -10.93 -13.72
C THR A 234 0.82 -10.58 -15.14
N THR A 235 1.42 -9.52 -15.70
CA THR A 235 1.25 -9.14 -17.10
C THR A 235 2.42 -8.26 -17.56
N LEU A 236 2.60 -8.10 -18.87
CA LEU A 236 3.57 -7.14 -19.39
C LEU A 236 3.00 -5.71 -19.38
N ILE A 237 3.82 -4.76 -18.93
CA ILE A 237 3.60 -3.34 -19.19
C ILE A 237 4.00 -3.02 -20.62
N LYS A 238 5.19 -3.49 -21.00
CA LYS A 238 5.76 -3.43 -22.34
C LYS A 238 6.77 -4.58 -22.48
N PRO A 239 7.28 -4.88 -23.69
CA PRO A 239 8.39 -5.81 -23.83
C PRO A 239 9.56 -5.43 -22.90
N GLY A 240 10.05 -6.41 -22.13
CA GLY A 240 11.14 -6.21 -21.16
C GLY A 240 10.74 -5.61 -19.81
N LEU A 241 9.47 -5.24 -19.58
CA LEU A 241 8.98 -4.80 -18.28
C LEU A 241 7.67 -5.51 -17.89
N ARG A 242 7.78 -6.36 -16.87
CA ARG A 242 6.68 -7.14 -16.29
C ARG A 242 6.15 -6.45 -15.03
N LEU A 243 4.84 -6.50 -14.86
CA LEU A 243 4.18 -6.21 -13.61
C LEU A 243 3.80 -7.51 -12.90
N ILE A 244 3.97 -7.54 -11.59
CA ILE A 244 3.41 -8.55 -10.69
C ILE A 244 2.54 -7.83 -9.66
N SER A 245 1.25 -8.16 -9.62
CA SER A 245 0.29 -7.68 -8.61
C SER A 245 0.08 -8.77 -7.57
N LEU A 246 0.36 -8.45 -6.30
CA LEU A 246 0.25 -9.35 -5.17
C LEU A 246 -1.02 -9.10 -4.36
N ASN A 247 -1.62 -10.17 -3.85
CA ASN A 247 -2.66 -10.08 -2.83
C ASN A 247 -2.00 -10.17 -1.46
N THR A 248 -1.67 -9.00 -0.91
CA THR A 248 -0.99 -8.85 0.37
C THR A 248 -1.90 -9.11 1.58
N ASN A 249 -3.19 -9.38 1.40
CA ASN A 249 -4.07 -9.80 2.50
C ASN A 249 -3.70 -11.17 3.08
N TYR A 250 -2.97 -11.97 2.31
CA TYR A 250 -2.39 -13.22 2.76
C TYR A 250 -1.11 -13.06 3.59
N CYS A 251 -0.72 -11.82 3.89
CA CYS A 251 0.42 -11.54 4.76
C CYS A 251 0.05 -10.97 6.12
N THR A 252 -1.15 -10.43 6.34
CA THR A 252 -1.47 -9.62 7.54
C THR A 252 -2.07 -10.43 8.69
N GLN A 253 -1.76 -10.04 9.92
CA GLN A 253 -2.36 -10.64 11.12
C GLN A 253 -3.85 -10.35 11.29
N TYR A 254 -4.37 -9.33 10.60
CA TYR A 254 -5.81 -9.00 10.60
C TYR A 254 -6.63 -9.99 9.78
N ASN A 255 -5.99 -10.73 8.86
CA ASN A 255 -6.61 -11.86 8.20
C ASN A 255 -6.58 -13.06 9.14
N TYR A 256 -7.58 -13.13 10.02
CA TYR A 256 -7.62 -14.14 11.08
C TYR A 256 -7.65 -15.58 10.54
N TRP A 257 -8.04 -15.79 9.28
CA TRP A 257 -7.95 -17.09 8.62
C TRP A 257 -6.53 -17.68 8.60
N LEU A 258 -5.49 -16.84 8.67
CA LEU A 258 -4.09 -17.27 8.76
C LEU A 258 -3.75 -17.94 10.10
N PHE A 259 -4.63 -17.85 11.10
CA PHE A 259 -4.46 -18.54 12.39
C PHE A 259 -4.74 -20.04 12.28
N ILE A 260 -5.39 -20.47 11.20
CA ILE A 260 -5.58 -21.89 10.88
C ILE A 260 -4.39 -22.39 10.04
N SER A 261 -4.01 -21.64 9.01
CA SER A 261 -2.90 -21.98 8.11
C SER A 261 -2.30 -20.72 7.51
N SER A 262 -1.03 -20.45 7.82
CA SER A 262 -0.28 -19.29 7.35
C SER A 262 0.93 -19.64 6.48
N ASN A 263 1.18 -20.92 6.21
CA ASN A 263 2.28 -21.35 5.35
C ASN A 263 1.98 -20.98 3.89
N ASP A 264 2.72 -20.02 3.35
CA ASP A 264 2.59 -19.43 2.00
C ASP A 264 1.18 -19.57 1.41
N PRO A 265 0.18 -18.80 1.90
CA PRO A 265 -1.20 -18.99 1.50
C PRO A 265 -1.38 -18.89 -0.02
N LEU A 266 -2.06 -19.90 -0.58
CA LEU A 266 -2.23 -20.09 -2.03
C LEU A 266 -0.91 -20.20 -2.81
N ASN A 267 0.20 -20.53 -2.15
CA ASN A 267 1.56 -20.59 -2.69
C ASN A 267 1.98 -19.28 -3.39
N GLN A 268 1.51 -18.12 -2.92
CA GLN A 268 1.70 -16.85 -3.61
C GLN A 268 3.18 -16.43 -3.68
N LEU A 269 3.96 -16.63 -2.61
CA LEU A 269 5.39 -16.32 -2.64
C LEU A 269 6.17 -17.31 -3.50
N GLN A 270 5.78 -18.59 -3.52
CA GLN A 270 6.36 -19.55 -4.44
C GLN A 270 6.05 -19.21 -5.91
N TRP A 271 4.82 -18.78 -6.20
CA TRP A 271 4.41 -18.26 -7.51
C TRP A 271 5.19 -16.99 -7.90
N LEU A 272 5.42 -16.07 -6.94
CA LEU A 272 6.25 -14.89 -7.15
C LEU A 272 7.68 -15.27 -7.55
N ILE A 273 8.30 -16.23 -6.85
CA ILE A 273 9.65 -16.72 -7.19
C ILE A 273 9.70 -17.28 -8.62
N GLN A 274 8.68 -18.03 -9.03
CA GLN A 274 8.62 -18.59 -10.38
C GLN A 274 8.60 -17.49 -11.45
N TRP A 275 7.80 -16.44 -11.25
CA TRP A 275 7.73 -15.33 -12.20
C TRP A 275 8.94 -14.40 -12.16
N LEU A 276 9.57 -14.19 -11.01
CA LEU A 276 10.83 -13.46 -10.93
C LEU A 276 11.97 -14.22 -11.58
N GLN A 277 12.01 -15.55 -11.43
CA GLN A 277 12.97 -16.37 -12.14
C GLN A 277 12.73 -16.33 -13.65
N TYR A 278 11.48 -16.45 -14.09
CA TYR A 278 11.12 -16.31 -15.49
C TYR A 278 11.58 -14.95 -16.05
N ALA A 279 11.35 -13.86 -15.32
CA ALA A 279 11.79 -12.53 -15.73
C ALA A 279 13.32 -12.43 -15.81
N GLU A 280 14.04 -12.97 -14.83
CA GLU A 280 15.52 -13.04 -14.86
C GLU A 280 16.05 -13.87 -16.04
N ASP A 281 15.36 -14.96 -16.41
CA ASP A 281 15.74 -15.82 -17.53
C ASP A 281 15.48 -15.17 -18.90
N ASN A 282 14.58 -14.19 -18.96
CA ASN A 282 14.16 -13.50 -20.19
C ASN A 282 14.62 -12.03 -20.24
N ASP A 283 15.57 -11.64 -19.38
CA ASP A 283 16.08 -10.26 -19.28
C ASP A 283 14.99 -9.19 -19.07
N GLU A 284 13.89 -9.56 -18.41
CA GLU A 284 12.81 -8.64 -18.06
C GLU A 284 13.10 -7.94 -16.72
N LYS A 285 12.72 -6.67 -16.64
CA LYS A 285 12.59 -5.96 -15.36
C LYS A 285 11.20 -6.16 -14.78
N VAL A 286 11.09 -6.06 -13.46
CA VAL A 286 9.84 -6.30 -12.74
C VAL A 286 9.47 -5.12 -11.86
N HIS A 287 8.22 -4.70 -11.97
CA HIS A 287 7.52 -3.89 -10.98
C HIS A 287 6.58 -4.77 -10.16
N ILE A 288 6.63 -4.61 -8.85
CA ILE A 288 5.70 -5.26 -7.94
C ILE A 288 4.72 -4.23 -7.41
N ILE A 289 3.43 -4.53 -7.46
CA ILE A 289 2.39 -3.77 -6.77
C ILE A 289 1.68 -4.65 -5.74
N GLY A 290 1.27 -4.06 -4.64
CA GLY A 290 0.45 -4.69 -3.60
C GLY A 290 -0.22 -3.61 -2.77
N HIS A 291 -1.03 -3.99 -1.79
CA HIS A 291 -1.68 -3.02 -0.92
C HIS A 291 -0.89 -2.81 0.38
N ILE A 292 -0.77 -3.84 1.19
CA ILE A 292 -0.11 -3.83 2.50
C ILE A 292 1.41 -3.94 2.29
N PRO A 293 2.21 -2.98 2.76
CA PRO A 293 3.65 -3.03 2.60
C PRO A 293 4.28 -4.11 3.50
N PRO A 294 5.45 -4.66 3.14
CA PRO A 294 6.04 -5.81 3.82
C PRO A 294 6.27 -5.66 5.34
N PRO A 295 6.64 -4.50 5.91
CA PRO A 295 6.75 -4.33 7.37
C PRO A 295 5.45 -4.52 8.14
N SER A 296 4.30 -4.32 7.49
CA SER A 296 2.97 -4.52 8.09
C SER A 296 2.46 -5.95 7.98
N CYS A 297 3.21 -6.84 7.34
CA CYS A 297 2.92 -8.26 7.26
C CYS A 297 3.37 -9.01 8.54
N LEU A 298 2.84 -10.22 8.71
CA LEU A 298 3.36 -11.25 9.60
C LEU A 298 4.87 -11.44 9.35
N ALA A 299 5.63 -11.59 10.44
CA ALA A 299 7.09 -11.66 10.39
C ALA A 299 7.56 -12.70 9.37
N VAL A 300 7.04 -13.93 9.40
CA VAL A 300 7.48 -14.99 8.47
C VAL A 300 7.26 -14.65 7.00
N TYR A 301 6.13 -14.05 6.63
CA TYR A 301 5.86 -13.64 5.25
C TYR A 301 6.83 -12.53 4.85
N SER A 302 6.93 -11.50 5.70
CA SER A 302 7.78 -10.33 5.50
C SER A 302 9.25 -10.72 5.28
N TRP A 303 9.77 -11.65 6.08
CA TRP A 303 11.15 -12.13 5.97
C TRP A 303 11.38 -12.99 4.71
N ASN A 304 10.41 -13.81 4.29
CA ASN A 304 10.51 -14.54 3.03
C ASN A 304 10.45 -13.59 1.83
N TYR A 305 9.55 -12.60 1.84
CA TYR A 305 9.49 -11.56 0.82
C TYR A 305 10.82 -10.80 0.72
N TYR A 306 11.41 -10.42 1.86
CA TYR A 306 12.70 -9.73 1.92
C TYR A 306 13.84 -10.55 1.27
N LYS A 307 13.87 -11.87 1.50
CA LYS A 307 14.80 -12.81 0.85
C LYS A 307 14.59 -12.86 -0.66
N ILE A 308 13.34 -12.88 -1.11
CA ILE A 308 12.98 -12.91 -2.54
C ILE A 308 13.49 -11.65 -3.23
N ILE A 309 13.22 -10.47 -2.66
CA ILE A 309 13.74 -9.20 -3.20
C ILE A 309 15.26 -9.19 -3.23
N ASN A 310 15.92 -9.70 -2.18
CA ASN A 310 17.37 -9.84 -2.15
C ASN A 310 17.90 -10.77 -3.26
N ARG A 311 17.25 -11.91 -3.51
CA ARG A 311 17.66 -12.85 -4.57
C ARG A 311 17.54 -12.24 -5.96
N TYR A 312 16.51 -11.42 -6.19
CA TYR A 312 16.16 -10.88 -7.51
C TYR A 312 16.43 -9.37 -7.62
N GLU A 313 17.45 -8.86 -6.91
CA GLU A 313 17.75 -7.42 -6.83
C GLU A 313 18.08 -6.76 -8.17
N ASN A 314 18.59 -7.52 -9.16
CA ASN A 314 18.85 -7.02 -10.51
C ASN A 314 17.58 -7.00 -11.40
N THR A 315 16.55 -7.73 -11.00
CA THR A 315 15.32 -7.96 -11.76
C THR A 315 14.20 -7.04 -11.27
N VAL A 316 14.05 -6.87 -9.96
CA VAL A 316 13.03 -5.99 -9.36
C VAL A 316 13.52 -4.54 -9.32
N THR A 317 12.84 -3.67 -10.07
CA THR A 317 13.26 -2.27 -10.29
C THR A 317 12.27 -1.24 -9.73
N GLY A 318 11.09 -1.69 -9.28
CA GLY A 318 10.11 -0.87 -8.58
C GLY A 318 9.18 -1.73 -7.73
N GLN A 319 8.81 -1.20 -6.56
CA GLN A 319 7.83 -1.81 -5.65
C GLN A 319 6.90 -0.71 -5.16
N PHE A 320 5.58 -0.90 -5.26
CA PHE A 320 4.58 0.15 -5.00
C PHE A 320 3.43 -0.39 -4.15
N PHE A 321 3.18 0.28 -3.01
CA PHE A 321 2.18 -0.10 -2.00
C PHE A 321 1.34 1.10 -1.55
N GLY A 322 0.35 0.85 -0.69
CA GLY A 322 -0.52 1.85 -0.05
C GLY A 322 -0.73 1.51 1.43
N HIS A 323 -1.99 1.42 1.87
CA HIS A 323 -2.45 0.92 3.18
C HIS A 323 -2.13 1.81 4.39
N THR A 324 -0.92 2.36 4.48
CA THR A 324 -0.50 3.16 5.64
C THR A 324 -1.13 4.56 5.66
N HIS A 325 -1.67 4.98 4.52
CA HIS A 325 -2.20 6.32 4.21
C HIS A 325 -1.15 7.45 4.19
N ASN A 326 0.02 7.25 4.79
CA ASN A 326 1.13 8.20 4.81
C ASN A 326 1.93 8.19 3.50
N ASP A 327 2.74 9.22 3.28
CA ASP A 327 3.76 9.25 2.24
C ASP A 327 5.06 8.62 2.77
N GLU A 328 5.34 7.37 2.40
CA GLU A 328 6.51 6.64 2.90
C GLU A 328 7.32 5.97 1.79
N PHE A 329 8.54 5.58 2.15
CA PHE A 329 9.36 4.66 1.38
C PHE A 329 10.11 3.77 2.37
N MET A 330 10.59 2.62 1.89
CA MET A 330 11.33 1.68 2.72
C MET A 330 12.47 1.04 1.92
N ILE A 331 13.66 1.09 2.52
CA ILE A 331 14.90 0.61 1.91
C ILE A 331 15.11 -0.85 2.31
N PHE A 332 15.37 -1.68 1.31
CA PHE A 332 15.84 -3.05 1.49
C PHE A 332 17.36 -3.03 1.45
N TYR A 333 17.98 -3.76 2.38
CA TYR A 333 19.43 -3.96 2.46
C TYR A 333 19.80 -5.42 2.19
N ASP A 334 21.06 -5.65 1.85
CA ASP A 334 21.62 -6.99 1.70
C ASP A 334 21.46 -7.80 3.00
N GLU A 335 21.03 -9.06 2.90
CA GLU A 335 20.79 -9.89 4.08
C GLU A 335 22.04 -10.19 4.92
N LEU A 336 23.22 -10.21 4.30
CA LEU A 336 24.46 -10.64 4.96
C LEU A 336 24.99 -9.58 5.92
N THR A 337 25.00 -8.32 5.48
CA THR A 337 25.63 -7.22 6.22
C THR A 337 24.67 -6.14 6.66
N MET A 338 23.47 -6.08 6.07
CA MET A 338 22.46 -5.02 6.30
C MET A 338 23.05 -3.62 6.08
N LYS A 339 23.93 -3.46 5.08
CA LYS A 339 24.63 -2.18 4.81
C LYS A 339 24.44 -1.68 3.40
N ARG A 340 24.37 -2.57 2.41
CA ARG A 340 24.21 -2.20 1.00
C ARG A 340 22.72 -2.15 0.67
N PRO A 341 22.16 -1.00 0.31
CA PRO A 341 20.77 -0.93 -0.12
C PRO A 341 20.64 -1.63 -1.49
N VAL A 342 19.64 -2.50 -1.61
CA VAL A 342 19.41 -3.38 -2.78
C VAL A 342 18.12 -3.05 -3.51
N SER A 343 17.12 -2.48 -2.83
CA SER A 343 15.83 -2.12 -3.42
C SER A 343 15.13 -1.05 -2.58
N VAL A 344 14.09 -0.44 -3.15
CA VAL A 344 13.21 0.52 -2.47
C VAL A 344 11.77 0.17 -2.81
N ALA A 345 10.92 0.20 -1.79
CA ALA A 345 9.48 0.19 -1.98
C ALA A 345 8.90 1.56 -1.62
N TYR A 346 8.01 2.04 -2.49
CA TYR A 346 7.27 3.28 -2.31
C TYR A 346 5.89 2.97 -1.75
N VAL A 347 5.52 3.65 -0.67
CA VAL A 347 4.16 3.61 -0.12
C VAL A 347 3.51 4.95 -0.47
N ALA A 348 2.57 4.90 -1.42
CA ALA A 348 1.87 6.11 -1.84
C ALA A 348 0.86 6.53 -0.76
N PRO A 349 0.69 7.84 -0.55
CA PRO A 349 -0.26 8.33 0.43
C PRO A 349 -1.70 8.16 -0.07
N SER A 350 -2.64 8.10 0.85
CA SER A 350 -4.04 7.81 0.53
C SER A 350 -4.76 8.96 -0.16
N LEU A 351 -5.76 8.61 -0.96
CA LEU A 351 -6.74 9.59 -1.44
C LEU A 351 -7.70 10.01 -0.32
N THR A 352 -8.05 9.11 0.61
CA THR A 352 -8.91 9.47 1.74
C THR A 352 -8.25 10.48 2.69
N SER A 353 -9.08 11.25 3.40
CA SER A 353 -8.65 12.06 4.54
C SER A 353 -8.50 11.25 5.84
N TYR A 354 -8.97 10.00 5.84
CA TYR A 354 -8.96 9.11 7.00
C TYR A 354 -7.51 8.77 7.40
N SER A 355 -7.04 9.10 8.60
CA SER A 355 -7.55 10.20 9.41
C SER A 355 -6.48 11.27 9.52
N SER A 356 -6.90 12.52 9.74
CA SER A 356 -6.00 13.65 9.93
C SER A 356 -5.03 13.87 8.78
N MET A 357 -5.50 13.81 7.54
CA MET A 357 -4.68 14.10 6.37
C MET A 357 -5.44 14.84 5.28
N ASN A 358 -4.71 15.58 4.45
CA ASN A 358 -5.26 16.00 3.17
C ASN A 358 -5.50 14.78 2.28
N PRO A 359 -6.50 14.79 1.39
CA PRO A 359 -6.56 13.85 0.26
C PRO A 359 -5.34 14.02 -0.65
N GLY A 360 -4.73 12.93 -1.13
CA GLY A 360 -3.55 13.00 -1.99
C GLY A 360 -3.49 11.91 -3.07
N TYR A 361 -2.62 12.11 -4.06
CA TYR A 361 -2.26 11.10 -5.06
C TYR A 361 -0.80 11.27 -5.49
N ARG A 362 -0.23 10.21 -6.08
CA ARG A 362 1.18 10.16 -6.48
C ARG A 362 1.33 9.96 -7.99
N MET A 363 2.32 10.61 -8.57
CA MET A 363 2.76 10.40 -9.95
C MET A 363 4.23 9.97 -9.95
N TYR A 364 4.56 8.90 -10.66
CA TYR A 364 5.94 8.46 -10.89
C TYR A 364 6.35 8.73 -12.32
N SER A 365 7.57 9.20 -12.54
CA SER A 365 8.22 9.15 -13.86
C SER A 365 9.17 7.96 -13.86
N ILE A 366 8.97 7.03 -14.80
CA ILE A 366 9.69 5.75 -14.88
C ILE A 366 10.54 5.73 -16.14
N ASP A 367 11.80 5.31 -16.02
CA ASP A 367 12.70 5.16 -17.16
C ASP A 367 12.25 4.02 -18.07
N MET A 368 11.85 4.34 -19.30
CA MET A 368 11.44 3.35 -20.29
C MET A 368 12.55 2.99 -21.28
N SER A 369 13.76 3.52 -21.11
CA SER A 369 14.87 3.26 -22.02
C SER A 369 15.61 1.96 -21.69
N ASN A 370 15.98 1.75 -20.42
CA ASN A 370 16.85 0.64 -20.05
C ASN A 370 16.60 0.10 -18.64
N THR A 371 16.46 0.98 -17.65
CA THR A 371 16.55 0.57 -16.24
C THR A 371 15.21 0.18 -15.64
N SER A 372 14.10 0.75 -16.14
CA SER A 372 12.76 0.63 -15.52
C SER A 372 12.66 1.19 -14.09
N TYR A 373 13.68 1.86 -13.55
CA TYR A 373 13.56 2.47 -12.23
C TYR A 373 12.72 3.76 -12.27
N VAL A 374 12.19 4.12 -11.10
CA VAL A 374 11.63 5.45 -10.85
C VAL A 374 12.74 6.50 -11.00
N VAL A 375 12.52 7.45 -11.90
CA VAL A 375 13.41 8.60 -12.15
C VAL A 375 13.11 9.73 -11.18
N ASP A 376 11.83 10.03 -10.97
CA ASP A 376 11.35 10.99 -9.96
C ASP A 376 9.91 10.61 -9.57
N HIS A 377 9.42 11.18 -8.47
CA HIS A 377 8.00 11.13 -8.16
C HIS A 377 7.49 12.46 -7.60
N ARG A 378 6.21 12.74 -7.87
CA ARG A 378 5.51 13.94 -7.39
C ARG A 378 4.27 13.55 -6.62
N THR A 379 4.06 14.17 -5.47
CA THR A 379 2.83 14.03 -4.68
C THR A 379 2.00 15.30 -4.85
N ASN A 380 0.70 15.14 -5.11
CA ASN A 380 -0.26 16.24 -5.15
C ASN A 380 -1.29 16.03 -4.04
N ILE A 381 -1.75 17.13 -3.44
CA ILE A 381 -2.75 17.11 -2.37
C ILE A 381 -3.90 18.07 -2.67
N LEU A 382 -5.08 17.74 -2.15
CA LEU A 382 -6.19 18.67 -2.01
C LEU A 382 -6.09 19.33 -0.64
N ASN A 383 -5.80 20.64 -0.59
CA ASN A 383 -5.78 21.37 0.68
C ASN A 383 -7.21 21.47 1.23
N LEU A 384 -7.56 20.58 2.15
CA LEU A 384 -8.92 20.41 2.62
C LEU A 384 -9.39 21.60 3.46
N THR A 385 -8.48 22.24 4.21
CA THR A 385 -8.76 23.49 4.95
C THR A 385 -9.20 24.60 3.99
N ALA A 386 -8.39 24.89 2.97
CA ALA A 386 -8.70 25.93 1.98
C ALA A 386 -9.94 25.55 1.15
N THR A 387 -10.07 24.27 0.80
CA THR A 387 -11.17 23.75 -0.01
C THR A 387 -12.51 23.90 0.70
N ASN A 388 -12.59 23.56 1.99
CA ASN A 388 -13.79 23.78 2.80
C ASN A 388 -14.04 25.28 3.04
N TRP A 389 -13.01 26.09 3.28
CA TRP A 389 -13.15 27.53 3.52
C TRP A 389 -13.71 28.29 2.31
N PHE A 390 -13.17 28.04 1.11
CA PHE A 390 -13.60 28.70 -0.12
C PHE A 390 -14.77 27.99 -0.81
N ASN A 391 -15.17 26.82 -0.31
CA ASN A 391 -16.11 25.91 -0.95
C ASN A 391 -15.78 25.66 -2.45
N LYS A 392 -14.48 25.46 -2.73
CA LYS A 392 -13.93 25.23 -4.07
C LYS A 392 -12.66 24.40 -3.92
N THR A 393 -12.44 23.42 -4.78
CA THR A 393 -11.25 22.58 -4.74
C THR A 393 -9.96 23.39 -4.92
N VAL A 394 -9.01 23.20 -4.01
CA VAL A 394 -7.68 23.82 -4.01
C VAL A 394 -6.62 22.73 -4.03
N PHE A 395 -6.12 22.43 -5.22
CA PHE A 395 -5.04 21.46 -5.44
C PHE A 395 -3.67 22.13 -5.35
N LEU A 396 -2.71 21.38 -4.82
CA LEU A 396 -1.31 21.79 -4.71
C LEU A 396 -0.42 20.62 -5.12
N GLU A 397 0.59 20.87 -5.96
CA GLU A 397 1.74 19.98 -6.01
C GLU A 397 2.48 20.16 -4.68
N GLU A 398 2.49 19.11 -3.87
CA GLU A 398 3.13 19.14 -2.56
C GLU A 398 4.65 19.16 -2.73
N TYR A 399 5.18 18.19 -3.50
CA TYR A 399 6.60 18.12 -3.80
C TYR A 399 6.93 17.18 -4.97
N SER A 400 8.10 17.43 -5.59
CA SER A 400 8.90 16.43 -6.33
C SER A 400 10.00 15.92 -5.40
N ALA A 401 10.21 14.59 -5.35
CA ALA A 401 11.21 13.99 -4.46
C ALA A 401 12.62 14.50 -4.73
N ARG A 402 13.05 14.49 -6.00
CA ARG A 402 14.39 14.97 -6.37
C ARG A 402 14.60 16.44 -6.02
N ASN A 403 13.62 17.29 -6.30
CA ASN A 403 13.72 18.71 -5.99
C ASN A 403 13.73 18.96 -4.47
N ALA A 404 12.77 18.37 -3.75
CA ALA A 404 12.58 18.67 -2.33
C ALA A 404 13.70 18.13 -1.43
N TYR A 405 14.30 17.00 -1.81
CA TYR A 405 15.38 16.35 -1.08
C TYR A 405 16.78 16.59 -1.68
N ASN A 406 16.85 17.35 -2.78
CA ASN A 406 18.09 17.59 -3.53
C ASN A 406 18.79 16.28 -3.89
N MET A 407 18.07 15.40 -4.58
CA MET A 407 18.54 14.08 -5.00
C MET A 407 18.80 14.05 -6.51
N THR A 408 19.91 13.41 -6.90
CA THR A 408 20.25 13.29 -8.32
C THR A 408 19.45 12.18 -8.99
N ASN A 409 19.28 11.04 -8.33
CA ASN A 409 18.46 9.92 -8.77
C ASN A 409 17.67 9.38 -7.56
N LEU A 410 16.82 8.39 -7.80
CA LEU A 410 16.03 7.70 -6.78
C LEU A 410 16.40 6.21 -6.67
N PHE A 411 17.66 5.85 -6.91
CA PHE A 411 18.12 4.47 -6.71
C PHE A 411 18.24 4.16 -5.21
N PRO A 412 18.35 2.88 -4.81
CA PRO A 412 18.44 2.50 -3.41
C PRO A 412 19.56 3.21 -2.63
N ASN A 413 20.70 3.47 -3.27
CA ASN A 413 21.80 4.24 -2.67
C ASN A 413 21.44 5.70 -2.40
N ASP A 414 20.69 6.36 -3.30
CA ASP A 414 20.30 7.76 -3.13
C ASP A 414 19.32 7.91 -1.95
N TRP A 415 18.37 6.98 -1.81
CA TRP A 415 17.47 6.95 -0.66
C TRP A 415 18.20 6.68 0.66
N ASN A 416 19.21 5.80 0.65
CA ASN A 416 20.07 5.60 1.82
C ASN A 416 20.87 6.87 2.18
N ASP A 417 21.44 7.58 1.20
CA ASP A 417 22.11 8.87 1.43
C ASP A 417 21.17 9.91 2.04
N LEU A 418 19.93 10.02 1.54
CA LEU A 418 18.92 10.90 2.11
C LEU A 418 18.67 10.59 3.60
N VAL A 419 18.49 9.31 3.92
CA VAL A 419 18.30 8.85 5.31
C VAL A 419 19.50 9.17 6.19
N GLU A 420 20.72 8.96 5.70
CA GLU A 420 21.93 9.34 6.44
C GLU A 420 22.05 10.85 6.65
N ARG A 421 21.68 11.66 5.65
CA ARG A 421 21.62 13.12 5.76
C ARG A 421 20.60 13.57 6.80
N MET A 422 19.40 12.98 6.80
CA MET A 422 18.37 13.24 7.83
C MET A 422 18.87 12.84 9.22
N GLN A 423 19.61 11.73 9.35
CA GLN A 423 20.16 11.30 10.63
C GLN A 423 21.23 12.25 11.17
N ARG A 424 22.07 12.80 10.28
CA ARG A 424 23.10 13.81 10.64
C ARG A 424 22.46 15.16 10.99
N ASP A 425 21.31 15.47 10.40
CA ASP A 425 20.52 16.69 10.61
C ASP A 425 19.19 16.40 11.33
N ILE A 426 19.23 15.55 12.36
CA ILE A 426 18.02 15.03 13.05
C ILE A 426 17.18 16.14 13.72
N ASP A 427 17.80 17.29 14.01
CA ASP A 427 17.14 18.46 14.58
C ASP A 427 16.88 19.57 13.55
N GLY A 428 17.16 19.34 12.27
CA GLY A 428 17.10 20.36 11.22
C GLY A 428 15.95 20.20 10.23
N SER A 429 15.96 21.09 9.23
CA SER A 429 14.83 21.29 8.32
C SER A 429 14.56 20.13 7.37
N LEU A 430 15.55 19.25 7.13
CA LEU A 430 15.39 18.16 6.17
C LEU A 430 14.41 17.10 6.70
N ILE A 431 14.54 16.70 7.97
CA ILE A 431 13.63 15.74 8.59
C ILE A 431 12.26 16.36 8.89
N GLU A 432 12.21 17.66 9.20
CA GLU A 432 10.94 18.38 9.36
C GLU A 432 10.15 18.41 8.04
N ARG A 433 10.84 18.62 6.91
CA ARG A 433 10.25 18.52 5.58
C ARG A 433 9.77 17.11 5.26
N ALA A 434 10.59 16.09 5.56
CA ALA A 434 10.19 14.69 5.34
C ALA A 434 8.94 14.33 6.17
N TYR A 435 8.86 14.78 7.43
CA TYR A 435 7.68 14.56 8.27
C TYR A 435 6.45 15.34 7.79
N GLN A 436 6.65 16.56 7.25
CA GLN A 436 5.56 17.32 6.62
C GLN A 436 4.94 16.53 5.46
N TYR A 437 5.76 15.96 4.58
CA TYR A 437 5.24 15.18 3.44
C TYR A 437 4.67 13.84 3.86
N PHE A 438 5.30 13.16 4.84
CA PHE A 438 4.77 11.93 5.45
C PHE A 438 3.30 12.08 5.88
N THR A 439 2.95 13.27 6.41
CA THR A 439 1.60 13.63 6.87
C THR A 439 0.75 14.38 5.85
N LYS A 440 1.13 14.38 4.56
CA LYS A 440 0.46 15.11 3.47
C LYS A 440 0.23 16.60 3.77
N SER A 441 1.23 17.25 4.37
CA SER A 441 1.21 18.65 4.80
C SER A 441 0.06 19.00 5.76
N PHE A 442 -0.46 18.00 6.49
CA PHE A 442 -1.34 18.20 7.63
C PHE A 442 -0.67 17.66 8.90
N VAL A 443 0.16 18.51 9.50
CA VAL A 443 0.91 18.16 10.69
C VAL A 443 0.03 18.35 11.93
N ASN A 444 -0.47 17.24 12.50
CA ASN A 444 -1.23 17.25 13.75
C ASN A 444 -0.29 17.08 14.97
N GLY A 445 0.50 18.12 15.26
CA GLY A 445 1.45 18.15 16.39
C GLY A 445 2.92 18.06 15.98
N GLN A 446 3.83 18.21 16.94
CA GLN A 446 5.27 18.18 16.65
C GLN A 446 5.84 16.75 16.70
N CYS A 447 6.61 16.36 15.68
CA CYS A 447 7.45 15.17 15.74
C CYS A 447 8.74 15.50 16.49
N ASP A 448 8.78 15.12 17.76
CA ASP A 448 9.94 15.27 18.64
C ASP A 448 11.10 14.34 18.23
N ARG A 449 12.24 14.44 18.90
CA ARG A 449 13.43 13.64 18.56
C ARG A 449 13.16 12.13 18.53
N PRO A 450 12.49 11.51 19.52
CA PRO A 450 12.06 10.11 19.44
C PRO A 450 11.23 9.79 18.21
N CYS A 451 10.23 10.63 17.88
CA CYS A 451 9.44 10.49 16.67
C CYS A 451 10.29 10.53 15.40
N ARG A 452 11.23 11.49 15.29
CA ARG A 452 12.14 11.64 14.14
C ARG A 452 13.06 10.44 13.98
N LEU A 453 13.63 9.95 15.09
CA LEU A 453 14.46 8.75 15.09
C LEU A 453 13.66 7.51 14.66
N ASN A 454 12.42 7.38 15.12
CA ASN A 454 11.54 6.29 14.70
C ASN A 454 11.22 6.37 13.20
N LEU A 455 10.87 7.55 12.69
CA LEU A 455 10.60 7.77 11.27
C LEU A 455 11.79 7.33 10.41
N ILE A 456 12.99 7.79 10.76
CA ILE A 456 14.20 7.44 10.00
C ILE A 456 14.53 5.94 10.14
N ASN A 457 14.66 5.45 11.37
CA ASN A 457 15.24 4.13 11.61
C ASN A 457 14.25 2.98 11.46
N CYS A 458 12.95 3.22 11.67
CA CYS A 458 11.93 2.17 11.65
C CYS A 458 11.00 2.24 10.46
N HIS A 459 10.65 3.42 9.95
CA HIS A 459 9.83 3.50 8.74
C HIS A 459 10.69 3.42 7.48
N PHE A 460 11.75 4.24 7.39
CA PHE A 460 12.52 4.33 6.14
C PHE A 460 13.58 3.23 5.97
N LYS A 461 14.17 2.72 7.04
CA LYS A 461 15.25 1.70 6.97
C LYS A 461 14.81 0.26 7.18
N THR A 462 13.59 0.02 7.62
CA THR A 462 13.15 -1.33 7.98
C THR A 462 12.06 -1.81 7.03
N ALA A 463 12.45 -2.65 6.07
CA ALA A 463 11.53 -3.25 5.10
C ALA A 463 11.07 -4.67 5.48
N ARG A 464 11.29 -5.12 6.73
CA ARG A 464 10.79 -6.40 7.25
C ARG A 464 10.27 -6.32 8.68
N SER A 465 9.18 -7.03 8.96
CA SER A 465 8.49 -7.03 10.25
C SER A 465 9.31 -7.66 11.38
N GLU A 466 9.13 -7.17 12.60
CA GLU A 466 9.88 -7.52 13.83
C GLU A 466 11.41 -7.34 13.77
N ASP A 467 11.96 -6.68 12.75
CA ASP A 467 13.38 -6.39 12.69
C ASP A 467 13.73 -5.10 13.45
N THR A 468 14.59 -5.25 14.45
CA THR A 468 15.04 -4.16 15.31
C THR A 468 16.45 -3.68 15.01
N THR A 469 17.07 -4.19 13.93
CA THR A 469 18.46 -3.90 13.54
C THR A 469 18.76 -2.41 13.49
N PHE A 470 17.84 -1.62 12.92
CA PHE A 470 17.98 -0.16 12.84
C PHE A 470 17.21 0.57 13.96
N CYS A 471 16.15 -0.03 14.49
CA CYS A 471 15.17 0.58 15.40
C CYS A 471 15.62 0.83 16.85
N THR A 472 16.92 0.94 17.13
CA THR A 472 17.37 1.24 18.49
C THR A 472 17.04 2.69 18.83
N THR A 473 16.04 2.90 19.69
CA THR A 473 15.96 4.12 20.50
C THR A 473 17.23 4.20 21.34
N GLU A 474 17.85 5.37 21.43
CA GLU A 474 19.01 5.59 22.29
C GLU A 474 18.78 4.88 23.64
N LYS A 475 19.67 3.95 24.00
CA LYS A 475 19.72 3.45 25.38
C LYS A 475 19.86 4.69 26.25
N ARG A 476 18.81 5.05 26.99
CA ARG A 476 18.92 6.02 28.08
C ARG A 476 20.03 5.50 28.99
N HIS A 477 21.18 6.16 28.96
CA HIS A 477 22.28 5.95 29.89
C HIS A 477 21.92 6.53 31.25
#